data_AF-A0A7V9QCS6-F1
#
_entry.id   AF-A0A7V9QCS6-F1
#
_cell.length_a   1.000
_cell.length_b   1.000
_cell.length_c   1.000
_cell.angle_alpha   90.00
_cell.angle_beta   90.00
_cell.angle_gamma   90.00
#
_symmetry.space_group_name_H-M   'P 1'
#
loop_
_entity.id
_entity.type
_entity.pdbx_description
1 polymer ?
#
loop_
_entity_poly.entity_id
_entity_poly.type
_entity_poly.pdbx_seq_one_letter_code
_entity_poly.pdbx_strand_id
1 'polypeptide(L)'
;MDYAEFERRAHEMFDSIPPEFREGVDGLEVERSTVEHPSLPEVFTLGECRSEFYPSEFGGAGEVLSYVVLFYGSFLALSRVRDDWNWEEELWETITHEVRHHLESLASDDALEEMDYAEDQNFRRCEGESFDPLFFRAASAEADGTYRVGEDIFAELHLTSARFKDLRELEFSWGGRQWKVRRPDRLGDVHFLQVDGVTQQPIEFNLVIVRSRSALEWIRDLLGRAPLEVLQSEGRAKVA
;
A
#
# COMPACT_ATOMS: atom_id res chain seq x y z
N MET A 1 31.00 3.90 -26.81
CA MET A 1 31.57 3.66 -25.47
C MET A 1 32.06 2.23 -25.43
N ASP A 2 33.20 1.93 -24.81
CA ASP A 2 33.62 0.53 -24.59
C ASP A 2 33.04 -0.01 -23.27
N TYR A 3 33.20 -1.31 -23.00
CA TYR A 3 32.60 -1.95 -21.84
C TYR A 3 33.11 -1.38 -20.51
N ALA A 4 34.42 -1.11 -20.40
CA ALA A 4 35.00 -0.65 -19.14
C ALA A 4 34.59 0.78 -18.83
N GLU A 5 34.53 1.63 -19.86
CA GLU A 5 33.96 2.98 -19.77
C GLU A 5 32.48 2.92 -19.37
N PHE A 6 31.69 2.04 -20.02
CA PHE A 6 30.27 1.87 -19.74
C PHE A 6 30.00 1.45 -18.30
N GLU A 7 30.69 0.40 -17.83
CA GLU A 7 30.55 -0.11 -16.46
C GLU A 7 30.88 0.97 -15.43
N ARG A 8 32.00 1.67 -15.60
CA ARG A 8 32.40 2.77 -14.72
C ARG A 8 31.35 3.88 -14.69
N ARG A 9 30.83 4.31 -15.84
CA ARG A 9 29.82 5.38 -15.93
C ARG A 9 28.49 4.94 -15.30
N ALA A 10 28.06 3.69 -15.52
CA ALA A 10 26.85 3.15 -14.93
C ALA A 10 26.91 3.16 -13.39
N HIS A 11 28.02 2.72 -12.81
CA HIS A 11 28.21 2.77 -11.35
C HIS A 11 28.26 4.20 -10.82
N GLU A 12 28.97 5.12 -11.48
CA GLU A 12 29.02 6.53 -11.09
C GLU A 12 27.62 7.17 -11.09
N MET A 13 26.79 6.84 -12.09
CA MET A 13 25.41 7.30 -12.18
C MET A 13 24.54 6.70 -11.08
N PHE A 14 24.59 5.39 -10.89
CA PHE A 14 23.83 4.72 -9.83
C PHE A 14 24.18 5.26 -8.43
N ASP A 15 25.47 5.44 -8.15
CA ASP A 15 25.93 5.99 -6.87
C ASP A 15 25.55 7.46 -6.67
N SER A 16 25.31 8.20 -7.76
CA SER A 16 24.82 9.58 -7.69
C SER A 16 23.33 9.68 -7.36
N ILE A 17 22.56 8.59 -7.49
CA ILE A 17 21.15 8.56 -7.09
C ILE A 17 21.08 8.67 -5.56
N PRO A 18 20.25 9.58 -5.02
CA PRO A 18 20.08 9.74 -3.58
C PRO A 18 19.76 8.39 -2.90
N PRO A 19 20.39 8.07 -1.75
CA PRO A 19 20.21 6.78 -1.08
C PRO A 19 18.76 6.42 -0.79
N GLU A 20 17.89 7.40 -0.52
CA GLU A 20 16.46 7.20 -0.28
C GLU A 20 15.71 6.59 -1.48
N PHE A 21 16.22 6.77 -2.70
CA PHE A 21 15.64 6.15 -3.89
C PHE A 21 16.25 4.79 -4.23
N ARG A 22 17.33 4.39 -3.53
CA ARG A 22 18.00 3.10 -3.70
C ARG A 22 17.71 2.14 -2.56
N GLU A 23 16.77 2.49 -1.68
CA GLU A 23 16.31 1.58 -0.62
C GLU A 23 15.79 0.29 -1.25
N GLY A 24 16.27 -0.86 -0.72
CA GLY A 24 15.94 -2.18 -1.24
C GLY A 24 16.76 -2.66 -2.45
N VAL A 25 17.60 -1.78 -3.05
CA VAL A 25 18.52 -2.14 -4.14
C VAL A 25 19.96 -2.19 -3.63
N ASP A 26 20.56 -3.38 -3.64
CA ASP A 26 21.91 -3.65 -3.13
C ASP A 26 23.03 -3.12 -4.04
N GLY A 27 22.76 -3.02 -5.34
CA GLY A 27 23.77 -2.54 -6.27
C GLY A 27 23.36 -2.54 -7.74
N LEU A 28 24.37 -2.31 -8.58
CA LEU A 28 24.26 -2.35 -10.03
C LEU A 28 25.28 -3.37 -10.58
N GLU A 29 24.86 -4.15 -11.57
CA GLU A 29 25.72 -5.08 -12.29
C GLU A 29 25.65 -4.80 -13.80
N VAL A 30 26.74 -5.06 -14.52
CA VAL A 30 26.78 -4.91 -15.98
C VAL A 30 27.16 -6.22 -16.65
N GLU A 31 26.22 -6.76 -17.41
CA GLU A 31 26.45 -7.94 -18.22
C GLU A 31 26.87 -7.59 -19.65
N ARG A 32 27.69 -8.46 -20.26
CA ARG A 32 28.11 -8.33 -21.66
C ARG A 32 27.06 -8.85 -22.66
N SER A 33 26.02 -9.52 -22.16
CA SER A 33 24.97 -10.15 -22.95
C SER A 33 24.16 -9.11 -23.73
N THR A 34 23.56 -9.58 -24.83
CA THR A 34 22.52 -8.87 -25.59
C THR A 34 21.22 -9.62 -25.34
N VAL A 35 20.19 -8.91 -24.88
CA VAL A 35 18.88 -9.48 -24.57
C VAL A 35 17.87 -8.91 -25.56
N GLU A 36 17.40 -9.74 -26.47
CA GLU A 36 16.36 -9.40 -27.44
C GLU A 36 14.96 -9.62 -26.85
N HIS A 37 14.01 -8.78 -27.26
CA HIS A 37 12.63 -8.96 -26.87
C HIS A 37 12.08 -10.27 -27.46
N PRO A 38 11.42 -11.14 -26.68
CA PRO A 38 11.04 -12.50 -27.11
C PRO A 38 10.16 -12.57 -28.38
N SER A 39 9.42 -11.50 -28.67
CA SER A 39 8.43 -11.47 -29.76
C SER A 39 8.55 -10.26 -30.69
N LEU A 40 9.43 -9.30 -30.41
CA LEU A 40 9.57 -8.07 -31.19
C LEU A 40 11.00 -7.98 -31.74
N PRO A 41 11.19 -8.22 -33.05
CA PRO A 41 12.51 -8.09 -33.66
C PRO A 41 13.07 -6.68 -33.45
N GLU A 42 14.40 -6.58 -33.28
CA GLU A 42 15.14 -5.31 -33.13
C GLU A 42 14.78 -4.48 -31.87
N VAL A 43 14.00 -5.04 -30.96
CA VAL A 43 13.77 -4.49 -29.61
C VAL A 43 14.68 -5.23 -28.64
N PHE A 44 15.38 -4.49 -27.79
CA PHE A 44 16.32 -5.05 -26.82
C PHE A 44 15.97 -4.59 -25.40
N THR A 45 16.14 -5.48 -24.43
CA THR A 45 16.09 -5.14 -23.01
C THR A 45 17.43 -4.51 -22.64
N LEU A 46 17.39 -3.26 -22.16
CA LEU A 46 18.59 -2.50 -21.78
C LEU A 46 19.00 -2.77 -20.33
N GLY A 47 18.04 -2.90 -19.44
CA GLY A 47 18.27 -3.32 -18.07
C GLY A 47 17.04 -3.99 -17.46
N GLU A 48 17.23 -4.51 -16.27
CA GLU A 48 16.16 -5.03 -15.42
C GLU A 48 16.59 -4.96 -13.95
N CYS A 49 15.64 -4.75 -13.03
CA CYS A 49 15.87 -5.00 -11.61
C CYS A 49 15.60 -6.47 -11.27
N ARG A 50 16.62 -7.21 -10.83
CA ARG A 50 16.50 -8.61 -10.39
C ARG A 50 16.49 -8.71 -8.88
N SER A 51 15.51 -9.40 -8.33
CA SER A 51 15.46 -9.74 -6.91
C SER A 51 15.64 -11.25 -6.73
N GLU A 52 16.69 -11.65 -6.00
CA GLU A 52 17.00 -13.04 -5.71
C GLU A 52 16.98 -13.32 -4.21
N PHE A 53 16.37 -14.44 -3.82
CA PHE A 53 16.35 -14.89 -2.44
C PHE A 53 17.59 -15.74 -2.14
N TYR A 54 18.41 -15.28 -1.21
CA TYR A 54 19.56 -16.00 -0.67
C TYR A 54 19.18 -16.66 0.65
N PRO A 55 18.97 -18.00 0.69
CA PRO A 55 18.69 -18.70 1.94
C PRO A 55 19.89 -18.59 2.87
N SER A 56 19.66 -18.28 4.15
CA SER A 56 20.76 -18.22 5.11
C SER A 56 21.36 -19.61 5.33
N GLU A 57 22.69 -19.71 5.27
CA GLU A 57 23.42 -20.96 5.51
C GLU A 57 23.30 -21.44 6.97
N PHE A 58 22.74 -20.61 7.86
CA PHE A 58 22.66 -20.84 9.31
C PHE A 58 21.21 -20.97 9.83
N GLY A 59 20.21 -21.12 8.95
CA GLY A 59 18.83 -21.43 9.34
C GLY A 59 18.02 -20.26 9.90
N GLY A 60 18.48 -19.02 9.72
CA GLY A 60 17.67 -17.80 9.85
C GLY A 60 16.85 -17.51 8.58
N ALA A 61 15.98 -16.49 8.66
CA ALA A 61 15.32 -15.95 7.47
C ALA A 61 16.40 -15.51 6.47
N GLY A 62 16.33 -15.99 5.23
CA GLY A 62 17.26 -15.58 4.17
C GLY A 62 17.14 -14.09 3.86
N GLU A 63 18.02 -13.60 3.00
CA GLU A 63 18.02 -12.20 2.55
C GLU A 63 17.55 -12.15 1.09
N VAL A 64 16.63 -11.24 0.77
CA VAL A 64 16.32 -10.90 -0.62
C VAL A 64 17.29 -9.80 -1.01
N LEU A 65 18.08 -10.04 -2.06
CA LEU A 65 18.97 -9.04 -2.62
C LEU A 65 18.44 -8.59 -3.97
N SER A 66 18.37 -7.29 -4.21
CA SER A 66 17.94 -6.72 -5.49
C SER A 66 19.05 -5.95 -6.19
N TYR A 67 19.26 -6.23 -7.47
CA TYR A 67 20.29 -5.59 -8.29
C TYR A 67 19.70 -5.00 -9.57
N VAL A 68 20.14 -3.80 -9.92
CA VAL A 68 19.92 -3.25 -11.27
C VAL A 68 20.94 -3.87 -12.20
N VAL A 69 20.49 -4.66 -13.18
CA VAL A 69 21.35 -5.30 -14.16
C VAL A 69 21.24 -4.54 -15.48
N LEU A 70 22.37 -4.13 -16.06
CA LEU A 70 22.42 -3.52 -17.39
C LEU A 70 23.07 -4.45 -18.42
N PHE A 71 22.50 -4.53 -19.61
CA PHE A 71 22.96 -5.38 -20.70
C PHE A 71 23.76 -4.58 -21.72
N TYR A 72 25.08 -4.47 -21.53
CA TYR A 72 25.97 -3.72 -22.42
C TYR A 72 25.83 -4.13 -23.89
N GLY A 73 25.63 -5.44 -24.15
CA GLY A 73 25.42 -5.93 -25.51
C GLY A 73 24.15 -5.38 -26.16
N SER A 74 23.09 -5.13 -25.40
CA SER A 74 21.84 -4.50 -25.86
C SER A 74 22.04 -3.02 -26.17
N PHE A 75 22.71 -2.27 -25.28
CA PHE A 75 23.08 -0.88 -25.55
C PHE A 75 23.95 -0.76 -26.80
N LEU A 76 24.92 -1.67 -26.97
CA LEU A 76 25.78 -1.69 -28.16
C LEU A 76 24.98 -1.97 -29.44
N ALA A 77 24.00 -2.87 -29.39
CA ALA A 77 23.14 -3.16 -30.53
C ALA A 77 22.33 -1.91 -30.95
N LEU A 78 21.69 -1.23 -29.99
CA LEU A 78 20.92 -0.01 -30.27
C LEU A 78 21.79 1.16 -30.74
N SER A 79 22.97 1.33 -30.14
CA SER A 79 23.91 2.40 -30.53
C SER A 79 24.38 2.34 -31.98
N ARG A 80 24.25 1.18 -32.64
CA ARG A 80 24.64 0.98 -34.04
C ARG A 80 23.53 1.28 -35.03
N VAL A 81 22.28 1.31 -34.57
CA VAL A 81 21.10 1.50 -35.42
C VAL A 81 20.44 2.86 -35.21
N ARG A 82 20.70 3.53 -34.06
CA ARG A 82 20.19 4.86 -33.76
C ARG A 82 21.23 5.94 -34.06
N ASP A 83 20.87 6.88 -34.94
CA ASP A 83 21.73 8.00 -35.33
C ASP A 83 21.84 9.09 -34.24
N ASP A 84 20.88 9.12 -33.31
CA ASP A 84 20.75 10.09 -32.21
C ASP A 84 21.29 9.55 -30.87
N TRP A 85 22.09 8.48 -30.90
CA TRP A 85 22.48 7.75 -29.69
C TRP A 85 23.34 8.56 -28.71
N ASN A 86 22.83 8.76 -27.50
CA ASN A 86 23.54 9.38 -26.39
C ASN A 86 23.73 8.39 -25.25
N TRP A 87 24.95 7.85 -25.13
CA TRP A 87 25.28 6.84 -24.12
C TRP A 87 24.96 7.27 -22.69
N GLU A 88 25.19 8.54 -22.35
CA GLU A 88 25.03 9.02 -20.98
C GLU A 88 23.55 9.16 -20.60
N GLU A 89 22.74 9.62 -21.55
CA GLU A 89 21.29 9.77 -21.39
C GLU A 89 20.60 8.41 -21.32
N GLU A 90 20.91 7.49 -22.24
CA GLU A 90 20.34 6.14 -22.26
C GLU A 90 20.71 5.34 -21.00
N LEU A 91 21.95 5.49 -20.50
CA LEU A 91 22.38 4.92 -19.22
C LEU A 91 21.55 5.49 -18.06
N TRP A 92 21.45 6.81 -17.96
CA TRP A 92 20.73 7.47 -16.88
C TRP A 92 19.24 7.11 -16.89
N GLU A 93 18.60 7.15 -18.05
CA GLU A 93 17.20 6.77 -18.21
C GLU A 93 16.97 5.31 -17.82
N THR A 94 17.81 4.38 -18.28
CA THR A 94 17.66 2.96 -17.94
C THR A 94 17.84 2.73 -16.44
N ILE A 95 18.90 3.27 -15.82
CA ILE A 95 19.15 3.08 -14.39
C ILE A 95 18.00 3.64 -13.57
N THR A 96 17.57 4.87 -13.85
CA THR A 96 16.47 5.51 -13.10
C THR A 96 15.12 4.83 -13.34
N HIS A 97 14.91 4.24 -14.53
CA HIS A 97 13.75 3.42 -14.83
C HIS A 97 13.70 2.18 -13.92
N GLU A 98 14.78 1.40 -13.87
CA GLU A 98 14.83 0.18 -13.07
C GLU A 98 14.72 0.47 -11.57
N VAL A 99 15.39 1.52 -11.09
CA VAL A 99 15.28 1.96 -9.69
C VAL A 99 13.84 2.37 -9.36
N ARG A 100 13.17 3.12 -10.23
CA ARG A 100 11.75 3.48 -10.03
C ARG A 100 10.86 2.24 -10.00
N HIS A 101 11.08 1.29 -10.92
CA HIS A 101 10.30 0.06 -10.96
C HIS A 101 10.44 -0.76 -9.67
N HIS A 102 11.64 -0.80 -9.09
CA HIS A 102 11.85 -1.42 -7.78
C HIS A 102 11.04 -0.73 -6.67
N LEU A 103 11.10 0.60 -6.58
CA LEU A 103 10.32 1.36 -5.60
C LEU A 103 8.81 1.17 -5.77
N GLU A 104 8.33 1.10 -7.01
CA GLU A 104 6.92 0.80 -7.30
C GLU A 104 6.54 -0.63 -6.85
N SER A 105 7.44 -1.60 -7.00
CA SER A 105 7.24 -2.96 -6.48
C SER A 105 7.17 -2.99 -4.96
N LEU A 106 8.10 -2.33 -4.26
CA LEU A 106 8.09 -2.23 -2.80
C LEU A 106 6.80 -1.60 -2.28
N ALA A 107 6.38 -0.49 -2.87
CA ALA A 107 5.12 0.16 -2.50
C ALA A 107 3.90 -0.74 -2.76
N SER A 108 3.96 -1.58 -3.79
CA SER A 108 2.90 -2.57 -4.05
C SER A 108 2.92 -3.70 -3.04
N ASP A 109 4.08 -4.20 -2.64
CA ASP A 109 4.21 -5.28 -1.66
C ASP A 109 3.78 -4.80 -0.26
N ASP A 110 4.19 -3.59 0.16
CA ASP A 110 3.71 -2.96 1.39
C ASP A 110 2.18 -2.86 1.41
N ALA A 111 1.58 -2.44 0.29
CA ALA A 111 0.12 -2.35 0.18
C ALA A 111 -0.57 -3.73 0.29
N LEU A 112 0.06 -4.80 -0.20
CA LEU A 112 -0.45 -6.16 -0.04
C LEU A 112 -0.35 -6.63 1.41
N GLU A 113 0.76 -6.36 2.11
CA GLU A 113 0.90 -6.69 3.53
C GLU A 113 -0.12 -5.94 4.40
N GLU A 114 -0.37 -4.66 4.10
CA GLU A 114 -1.39 -3.86 4.79
C GLU A 114 -2.81 -4.41 4.55
N MET A 115 -3.10 -4.91 3.35
CA MET A 115 -4.36 -5.58 3.04
C MET A 115 -4.52 -6.90 3.80
N ASP A 116 -3.51 -7.77 3.79
CA ASP A 116 -3.51 -9.03 4.54
C ASP A 116 -3.69 -8.80 6.05
N TYR A 117 -3.02 -7.77 6.59
CA TYR A 117 -3.19 -7.34 7.97
C TYR A 117 -4.64 -6.91 8.26
N ALA A 118 -5.23 -6.10 7.39
CA ALA A 118 -6.61 -5.65 7.55
C ALA A 118 -7.59 -6.83 7.52
N GLU A 119 -7.39 -7.79 6.62
CA GLU A 119 -8.23 -8.99 6.52
C GLU A 119 -8.13 -9.88 7.75
N ASP A 120 -6.91 -10.14 8.26
CA ASP A 120 -6.71 -10.88 9.52
C ASP A 120 -7.42 -10.19 10.70
N GLN A 121 -7.29 -8.87 10.84
CA GLN A 121 -7.97 -8.14 11.90
C GLN A 121 -9.51 -8.16 11.74
N ASN A 122 -10.04 -8.12 10.52
CA ASN A 122 -11.48 -8.28 10.29
C ASN A 122 -11.95 -9.67 10.68
N PHE A 123 -11.19 -10.72 10.34
CA PHE A 123 -11.50 -12.09 10.75
C PHE A 123 -11.56 -12.21 12.27
N ARG A 124 -10.54 -11.68 12.98
CA ARG A 124 -10.50 -11.64 14.45
C ARG A 124 -11.67 -10.87 15.04
N ARG A 125 -12.09 -9.76 14.42
CA ARG A 125 -13.29 -9.00 14.81
C ARG A 125 -14.56 -9.85 14.73
N CYS A 126 -14.73 -10.60 13.64
CA CYS A 126 -15.90 -11.45 13.40
C CYS A 126 -15.94 -12.66 14.37
N GLU A 127 -14.78 -13.24 14.69
CA GLU A 127 -14.67 -14.33 15.68
C GLU A 127 -14.75 -13.84 17.14
N GLY A 128 -14.82 -12.52 17.35
CA GLY A 128 -14.89 -11.92 18.69
C GLY A 128 -13.58 -11.99 19.47
N GLU A 129 -12.45 -12.15 18.77
CA GLU A 129 -11.11 -12.09 19.34
C GLU A 129 -10.67 -10.65 19.61
N SER A 130 -9.48 -10.46 20.18
CA SER A 130 -8.85 -9.14 20.26
C SER A 130 -8.38 -8.72 18.86
N PHE A 131 -8.61 -7.49 18.45
CA PHE A 131 -8.18 -6.95 17.15
C PHE A 131 -7.80 -5.47 17.27
N ASP A 132 -7.09 -4.91 16.29
CA ASP A 132 -6.88 -3.45 16.19
C ASP A 132 -8.18 -2.76 15.75
N PRO A 133 -8.81 -1.88 16.54
CA PRO A 133 -10.08 -1.25 16.17
C PRO A 133 -10.02 -0.32 14.95
N LEU A 134 -8.84 0.02 14.44
CA LEU A 134 -8.64 0.89 13.27
C LEU A 134 -8.02 0.16 12.08
N PHE A 135 -7.99 -1.18 12.09
CA PHE A 135 -7.39 -2.03 11.05
C PHE A 135 -7.84 -1.68 9.62
N PHE A 136 -9.10 -1.30 9.44
CA PHE A 136 -9.70 -1.04 8.13
C PHE A 136 -9.03 0.13 7.40
N ARG A 137 -8.28 0.98 8.11
CA ARG A 137 -7.50 2.07 7.51
C ARG A 137 -6.20 1.64 6.86
N ALA A 138 -5.71 0.44 7.16
CA ALA A 138 -4.59 -0.18 6.46
C ALA A 138 -5.01 -0.64 5.06
N ALA A 139 -6.30 -0.89 4.82
CA ALA A 139 -6.77 -1.10 3.47
C ALA A 139 -6.79 0.21 2.66
N SER A 140 -6.67 0.06 1.34
CA SER A 140 -6.79 1.17 0.41
C SER A 140 -8.16 1.86 0.52
N ALA A 141 -8.15 3.19 0.66
CA ALA A 141 -9.36 4.00 0.67
C ALA A 141 -9.97 4.10 -0.75
N GLU A 142 -11.28 3.94 -0.86
CA GLU A 142 -12.04 4.19 -2.08
C GLU A 142 -12.34 5.68 -2.27
N ALA A 143 -12.66 6.06 -3.51
CA ALA A 143 -12.90 7.46 -3.89
C ALA A 143 -14.08 8.13 -3.14
N ASP A 144 -14.98 7.33 -2.54
CA ASP A 144 -16.11 7.82 -1.74
C ASP A 144 -15.80 7.93 -0.24
N GLY A 145 -14.55 7.71 0.17
CA GLY A 145 -14.10 7.78 1.56
C GLY A 145 -14.43 6.54 2.39
N THR A 146 -14.78 5.43 1.74
CA THR A 146 -14.90 4.11 2.38
C THR A 146 -13.60 3.32 2.26
N TYR A 147 -13.48 2.24 3.02
CA TYR A 147 -12.37 1.31 2.98
C TYR A 147 -12.92 -0.09 2.67
N ARG A 148 -12.20 -0.86 1.87
CA ARG A 148 -12.59 -2.24 1.53
C ARG A 148 -11.61 -3.22 2.14
N VAL A 149 -12.11 -4.17 2.93
CA VAL A 149 -11.30 -5.24 3.53
C VAL A 149 -11.90 -6.58 3.10
N GLY A 150 -11.18 -7.33 2.26
CA GLY A 150 -11.78 -8.42 1.49
C GLY A 150 -12.97 -7.92 0.67
N GLU A 151 -14.16 -8.47 0.94
CA GLU A 151 -15.40 -8.05 0.31
C GLU A 151 -16.17 -6.98 1.11
N ASP A 152 -15.86 -6.81 2.39
CA ASP A 152 -16.60 -5.96 3.33
C ASP A 152 -16.22 -4.48 3.19
N ILE A 153 -17.20 -3.61 3.40
CA ILE A 153 -17.06 -2.16 3.29
C ILE A 153 -17.09 -1.51 4.66
N PHE A 154 -16.17 -0.59 4.91
CA PHE A 154 -16.07 0.20 6.14
C PHE A 154 -16.18 1.68 5.82
N ALA A 155 -17.16 2.36 6.40
CA ALA A 155 -17.32 3.81 6.30
C ALA A 155 -17.05 4.44 7.66
N GLU A 156 -16.13 5.41 7.72
CA GLU A 156 -15.78 6.04 8.99
C GLU A 156 -16.64 7.28 9.28
N LEU A 157 -17.11 7.40 10.53
CA LEU A 157 -17.86 8.56 11.00
C LEU A 157 -17.31 9.08 12.33
N HIS A 158 -16.79 10.30 12.33
CA HIS A 158 -16.33 10.97 13.54
C HIS A 158 -17.44 11.71 14.28
N LEU A 159 -17.64 11.39 15.57
CA LEU A 159 -18.63 12.06 16.43
C LEU A 159 -18.08 12.39 17.82
N THR A 160 -18.43 13.56 18.32
CA THR A 160 -18.26 13.88 19.75
C THR A 160 -19.37 13.24 20.57
N SER A 161 -19.14 12.98 21.87
CA SER A 161 -20.18 12.45 22.75
C SER A 161 -21.41 13.34 22.87
N ALA A 162 -21.25 14.68 22.73
CA ALA A 162 -22.37 15.61 22.72
C ALA A 162 -23.23 15.42 21.46
N ARG A 163 -22.59 15.49 20.27
CA ARG A 163 -23.27 15.31 18.99
C ARG A 163 -23.94 13.94 18.88
N PHE A 164 -23.28 12.88 19.37
CA PHE A 164 -23.88 11.55 19.40
C PHE A 164 -25.17 11.52 20.22
N LYS A 165 -25.26 12.20 21.37
CA LYS A 165 -26.48 12.22 22.19
C LYS A 165 -27.64 12.98 21.52
N ASP A 166 -27.33 14.00 20.74
CA ASP A 166 -28.33 14.83 20.07
C ASP A 166 -28.91 14.18 18.81
N LEU A 167 -28.19 13.20 18.22
CA LEU A 167 -28.62 12.50 17.02
C LEU A 167 -29.55 11.32 17.31
N ARG A 168 -30.62 11.20 16.51
CA ARG A 168 -31.48 10.00 16.47
C ARG A 168 -31.07 9.02 15.37
N GLU A 169 -30.60 9.54 14.25
CA GLU A 169 -30.14 8.80 13.10
C GLU A 169 -28.77 9.34 12.67
N LEU A 170 -27.96 8.46 12.10
CA LEU A 170 -26.64 8.74 11.55
C LEU A 170 -26.76 8.72 10.03
N GLU A 171 -26.19 9.72 9.38
CA GLU A 171 -26.20 9.85 7.92
C GLU A 171 -24.82 9.50 7.36
N PHE A 172 -24.78 8.77 6.24
CA PHE A 172 -23.56 8.40 5.54
C PHE A 172 -23.81 8.23 4.04
N SER A 173 -22.74 8.27 3.25
CA SER A 173 -22.80 8.16 1.79
C SER A 173 -22.24 6.82 1.33
N TRP A 174 -22.88 6.19 0.36
CA TRP A 174 -22.33 5.02 -0.34
C TRP A 174 -23.02 4.81 -1.68
N GLY A 175 -22.26 4.44 -2.72
CA GLY A 175 -22.80 4.16 -4.05
C GLY A 175 -23.52 5.36 -4.69
N GLY A 176 -23.04 6.58 -4.41
CA GLY A 176 -23.66 7.83 -4.89
C GLY A 176 -25.01 8.16 -4.23
N ARG A 177 -25.38 7.47 -3.15
CA ARG A 177 -26.63 7.69 -2.41
C ARG A 177 -26.35 8.07 -0.96
N GLN A 178 -27.28 8.81 -0.37
CA GLN A 178 -27.30 9.13 1.05
C GLN A 178 -28.17 8.10 1.79
N TRP A 179 -27.65 7.62 2.91
CA TRP A 179 -28.27 6.61 3.75
C TRP A 179 -28.40 7.12 5.17
N LYS A 180 -29.41 6.62 5.89
CA LYS A 180 -29.62 6.86 7.31
C LYS A 180 -29.74 5.55 8.05
N VAL A 181 -29.12 5.46 9.21
CA VAL A 181 -29.27 4.33 10.14
C VAL A 181 -29.57 4.86 11.54
N ARG A 182 -30.37 4.15 12.32
CA ARG A 182 -30.64 4.54 13.70
C ARG A 182 -29.33 4.54 14.51
N ARG A 183 -29.11 5.57 15.31
CA ARG A 183 -27.96 5.64 16.21
C ARG A 183 -27.98 4.46 17.21
N PRO A 184 -26.85 3.77 17.46
CA PRO A 184 -26.78 2.71 18.47
C PRO A 184 -26.94 3.28 19.88
N ASP A 185 -27.36 2.47 20.86
CA ASP A 185 -27.69 2.97 22.20
C ASP A 185 -26.47 3.53 22.96
N ARG A 186 -25.28 2.92 22.77
CA ARG A 186 -24.01 3.30 23.40
C ARG A 186 -22.99 3.75 22.36
N LEU A 187 -22.07 4.63 22.76
CA LEU A 187 -20.88 5.02 22.00
C LEU A 187 -19.64 4.63 22.80
N GLY A 188 -18.83 3.72 22.24
CA GLY A 188 -17.49 3.43 22.73
C GLY A 188 -16.48 4.47 22.21
N ASP A 189 -15.20 4.16 22.32
CA ASP A 189 -14.16 4.87 21.59
C ASP A 189 -14.22 4.59 20.09
N VAL A 190 -14.51 3.33 19.74
CA VAL A 190 -14.80 2.88 18.39
C VAL A 190 -16.06 2.01 18.45
N HIS A 191 -17.02 2.26 17.56
CA HIS A 191 -18.24 1.47 17.47
C HIS A 191 -18.46 0.99 16.03
N PHE A 192 -18.38 -0.31 15.80
CA PHE A 192 -18.74 -0.94 14.52
C PHE A 192 -20.25 -1.17 14.46
N LEU A 193 -20.94 -0.41 13.60
CA LEU A 193 -22.36 -0.60 13.33
C LEU A 193 -22.51 -1.30 11.98
N GLN A 194 -22.82 -2.59 11.98
CA GLN A 194 -23.17 -3.33 10.77
C GLN A 194 -24.53 -2.84 10.26
N VAL A 195 -24.59 -2.40 9.00
CA VAL A 195 -25.76 -1.75 8.42
C VAL A 195 -26.41 -2.61 7.33
N ASP A 196 -27.54 -3.22 7.67
CA ASP A 196 -28.35 -3.98 6.74
C ASP A 196 -29.00 -3.11 5.65
N GLY A 197 -29.04 -3.64 4.43
CA GLY A 197 -29.82 -3.08 3.31
C GLY A 197 -29.09 -2.03 2.47
N VAL A 198 -27.81 -1.78 2.76
CA VAL A 198 -26.92 -0.94 1.94
C VAL A 198 -26.34 -1.77 0.80
N THR A 199 -25.64 -2.85 1.14
CA THR A 199 -24.98 -3.80 0.24
C THR A 199 -25.83 -5.05 0.02
N GLN A 200 -25.47 -5.88 -0.97
CA GLN A 200 -26.04 -7.21 -1.16
C GLN A 200 -25.20 -8.25 -0.43
N GLN A 201 -25.84 -9.19 0.27
CA GLN A 201 -25.13 -10.32 0.86
C GLN A 201 -24.33 -11.09 -0.21
N PRO A 202 -23.12 -11.56 0.11
CA PRO A 202 -22.52 -11.66 1.45
C PRO A 202 -21.77 -10.41 1.96
N ILE A 203 -21.72 -9.32 1.19
CA ILE A 203 -20.94 -8.13 1.53
C ILE A 203 -21.54 -7.41 2.74
N GLU A 204 -20.78 -7.25 3.82
CA GLU A 204 -21.19 -6.44 4.95
C GLU A 204 -20.83 -4.96 4.74
N PHE A 205 -21.72 -4.07 5.20
CA PHE A 205 -21.43 -2.64 5.28
C PHE A 205 -21.31 -2.25 6.76
N ASN A 206 -20.14 -1.78 7.17
CA ASN A 206 -19.81 -1.42 8.55
C ASN A 206 -19.62 0.10 8.66
N LEU A 207 -20.54 0.78 9.35
CA LEU A 207 -20.34 2.18 9.73
C LEU A 207 -19.54 2.23 11.03
N VAL A 208 -18.27 2.62 10.94
CA VAL A 208 -17.35 2.72 12.08
C VAL A 208 -17.43 4.11 12.70
N ILE A 209 -18.07 4.21 13.86
CA ILE A 209 -18.20 5.47 14.58
C ILE A 209 -17.00 5.65 15.50
N VAL A 210 -16.15 6.63 15.19
CA VAL A 210 -14.96 6.95 15.98
C VAL A 210 -15.24 8.18 16.86
N ARG A 211 -15.09 8.02 18.16
CA ARG A 211 -15.35 9.09 19.11
C ARG A 211 -14.25 10.17 19.03
N SER A 212 -14.60 11.33 18.53
CA SER A 212 -13.73 12.52 18.57
C SER A 212 -13.64 13.01 20.01
N ARG A 213 -12.45 12.88 20.61
CA ARG A 213 -12.14 13.41 21.94
C ARG A 213 -11.65 14.85 21.83
N SER A 214 -12.04 15.69 22.78
CA SER A 214 -11.48 17.04 22.91
C SER A 214 -10.08 16.99 23.53
N ALA A 215 -9.24 18.01 23.27
CA ALA A 215 -7.89 18.10 23.84
C ALA A 215 -7.87 18.03 25.39
N LEU A 216 -8.92 18.50 26.06
CA LEU A 216 -9.11 18.41 27.52
C LEU A 216 -9.32 16.97 28.01
N GLU A 217 -10.04 16.14 27.24
CA GLU A 217 -10.27 14.74 27.57
C GLU A 217 -9.00 13.90 27.36
N TRP A 218 -8.18 14.24 26.37
CA TRP A 218 -6.88 13.61 26.12
C TRP A 218 -5.90 13.81 27.30
N ILE A 219 -5.88 15.01 27.91
CA ILE A 219 -5.04 15.32 29.08
C ILE A 219 -5.46 14.49 30.31
N ARG A 220 -6.75 14.23 30.49
CA ARG A 220 -7.26 13.50 31.65
C ARG A 220 -6.91 12.01 31.63
N ASP A 221 -6.89 11.40 30.44
CA ASP A 221 -6.60 9.97 30.26
C ASP A 221 -5.10 9.65 30.25
N LEU A 222 -4.22 10.63 30.05
CA LEU A 222 -2.77 10.47 30.26
C LEU A 222 -2.41 10.00 31.68
N LEU A 223 -3.30 10.22 32.65
CA LEU A 223 -3.18 9.76 34.03
C LEU A 223 -3.76 8.34 34.26
N GLY A 224 -4.48 7.77 33.30
CA GLY A 224 -5.11 6.45 33.38
C GLY A 224 -5.17 5.78 32.03
N ARG A 225 -4.25 4.83 31.76
CA ARG A 225 -4.27 3.94 30.58
C ARG A 225 -5.45 2.96 30.65
N ALA A 226 -6.68 3.44 30.48
CA ALA A 226 -7.81 2.57 30.22
C ALA A 226 -7.71 2.07 28.77
N PRO A 227 -7.92 0.76 28.50
CA PRO A 227 -8.00 0.25 27.13
C PRO A 227 -9.17 0.90 26.39
N LEU A 228 -9.02 1.08 25.06
CA LEU A 228 -10.07 1.64 24.21
C LEU A 228 -11.35 0.79 24.32
N GLU A 229 -12.49 1.44 24.53
CA GLU A 229 -13.78 0.74 24.57
C GLU A 229 -14.28 0.52 23.13
N VAL A 230 -14.30 -0.74 22.68
CA VAL A 230 -14.77 -1.13 21.35
C VAL A 230 -16.14 -1.79 21.47
N LEU A 231 -17.12 -1.30 20.70
CA LEU A 231 -18.48 -1.86 20.68
C LEU A 231 -18.86 -2.31 19.27
N GLN A 232 -19.71 -3.33 19.17
CA GLN A 232 -20.29 -3.79 17.91
C GLN A 232 -21.82 -3.85 18.05
N SER A 233 -22.55 -3.45 17.02
CA SER A 233 -24.01 -3.60 16.96
C SER A 233 -24.52 -3.65 15.51
N GLU A 234 -25.78 -4.01 15.34
CA GLU A 234 -26.45 -4.08 14.04
C GLU A 234 -27.54 -3.01 13.91
N GLY A 235 -27.73 -2.51 12.70
CA GLY A 235 -28.77 -1.54 12.37
C GLY A 235 -29.27 -1.73 10.94
N ARG A 236 -30.45 -1.19 10.64
CA ARG A 236 -31.01 -1.24 9.28
C ARG A 236 -31.02 0.13 8.65
N ALA A 237 -30.46 0.22 7.44
CA ALA A 237 -30.47 1.45 6.67
C ALA A 237 -31.85 1.78 6.11
N LYS A 238 -32.06 3.07 5.89
CA LYS A 238 -33.12 3.66 5.09
C LYS A 238 -32.48 4.67 4.15
N VAL A 239 -33.06 4.85 2.96
CA VAL A 239 -32.63 5.91 2.04
C VAL A 239 -32.99 7.26 2.66
N ALA A 240 -32.05 8.21 2.61
CA ALA A 240 -32.14 9.53 3.23
C ALA A 240 -33.13 10.47 2.52
#